data_AF-A0AAW2XY31-F1
#
_entry.id   AF-A0AAW2XY31-F1
#
_cell.length_a   1.000
_cell.length_b   1.000
_cell.length_c   1.000
_cell.angle_alpha   90.00
_cell.angle_beta   90.00
_cell.angle_gamma   90.00
#
_symmetry.space_group_name_H-M   'P 1'
#
loop_
_entity.id
_entity.type
_entity.pdbx_description
1 polymer ?
#
loop_
_entity_poly.entity_id
_entity_poly.type
_entity_poly.pdbx_seq_one_letter_code
_entity_poly.pdbx_strand_id
1 'polypeptide(L)'
;MPTIEHRFCVRHLHNNFKTAGFRGQALKFALWKAAKATTVQDFTRRMVEMGALDEKAAAWFHDKSPTHWSRSHFSTHPKSDMLLNNLCETFNCNILDARAKPVLTLLE
;
A
#
# COMPACT_ATOMS: atom_id res chain seq x y z
N MET A 1 17.65 -8.64 5.47
CA MET A 1 18.27 -7.93 6.62
C MET A 1 17.21 -7.83 7.73
N PRO A 2 17.50 -8.22 8.98
CA PRO A 2 16.50 -8.43 10.03
C PRO A 2 16.04 -7.16 10.78
N THR A 3 16.45 -5.96 10.38
CA THR A 3 16.13 -4.69 11.07
C THR A 3 15.34 -3.70 10.21
N ILE A 4 14.83 -4.15 9.05
CA ILE A 4 14.12 -3.27 8.11
C ILE A 4 12.62 -3.38 8.37
N GLU A 5 11.98 -2.25 8.66
CA GLU A 5 10.51 -2.17 8.70
C GLU A 5 9.95 -2.52 7.31
N HIS A 6 9.29 -3.67 7.19
CA HIS A 6 8.66 -4.09 5.95
C HIS A 6 7.34 -3.34 5.77
N ARG A 7 7.34 -2.34 4.87
CA ARG A 7 6.14 -1.59 4.50
C ARG A 7 5.49 -2.21 3.26
N PHE A 8 4.20 -2.52 3.34
CA PHE A 8 3.42 -2.89 2.19
C PHE A 8 3.09 -1.66 1.35
N CYS A 9 3.40 -1.72 0.06
CA CYS A 9 2.88 -0.75 -0.89
C CYS A 9 1.35 -0.88 -0.94
N VAL A 10 0.63 0.22 -0.72
CA VAL A 10 -0.84 0.25 -0.70
C VAL A 10 -1.42 -0.21 -2.05
N ARG A 11 -0.68 -0.02 -3.15
CA ARG A 11 -1.06 -0.53 -4.48
C ARG A 11 -1.06 -2.06 -4.51
N HIS A 12 -0.01 -2.70 -4.00
CA HIS A 12 0.07 -4.15 -3.87
C HIS A 12 -0.97 -4.68 -2.89
N LEU A 13 -1.17 -3.99 -1.77
CA LEU A 13 -2.21 -4.31 -0.79
C LEU A 13 -3.61 -4.29 -1.43
N HIS A 14 -3.92 -3.25 -2.20
CA HIS A 14 -5.17 -3.14 -2.94
C HIS A 14 -5.33 -4.23 -4.01
N ASN A 15 -4.24 -4.63 -4.68
CA ASN A 15 -4.30 -5.72 -5.66
C ASN A 15 -4.58 -7.06 -4.98
N ASN A 16 -3.92 -7.35 -3.85
CA ASN A 16 -4.20 -8.55 -3.04
C ASN A 16 -5.63 -8.54 -2.49
N PHE A 17 -6.11 -7.38 -2.05
CA PHE A 17 -7.47 -7.18 -1.59
C PHE A 17 -8.51 -7.46 -2.68
N LYS A 18 -8.25 -7.02 -3.92
CA LYS A 18 -9.08 -7.39 -5.09
C LYS A 18 -9.02 -8.88 -5.41
N THR A 19 -7.85 -9.50 -5.31
CA THR A 19 -7.65 -10.95 -5.53
C THR A 19 -8.41 -11.77 -4.50
N ALA A 20 -8.49 -11.29 -3.25
CA ALA A 20 -9.29 -11.89 -2.18
C ALA A 20 -10.81 -11.77 -2.37
N GLY A 21 -11.27 -11.13 -3.45
CA GLY A 21 -12.68 -10.99 -3.79
C GLY A 21 -13.29 -9.63 -3.43
N PHE A 22 -12.57 -8.78 -2.69
CA PHE A 22 -13.04 -7.44 -2.32
C PHE A 22 -12.87 -6.47 -3.48
N ARG A 23 -13.88 -6.42 -4.34
CA ARG A 23 -13.92 -5.56 -5.52
C ARG A 23 -14.93 -4.46 -5.31
N GLY A 24 -14.59 -3.25 -5.76
CA GLY A 24 -15.51 -2.12 -5.71
C GLY A 24 -14.79 -0.81 -5.43
N GLN A 25 -15.30 0.25 -6.02
CA GLN A 25 -14.70 1.57 -5.88
C GLN A 25 -14.84 2.10 -4.44
N ALA A 26 -15.95 1.80 -3.75
CA ALA A 26 -16.17 2.16 -2.35
C ALA A 26 -15.14 1.50 -1.41
N LEU A 27 -14.93 0.18 -1.54
CA LEU A 27 -13.94 -0.56 -0.75
C LEU A 27 -12.51 -0.12 -1.05
N LYS A 28 -12.20 0.16 -2.32
CA LYS A 28 -10.94 0.79 -2.70
C LYS A 28 -10.76 2.12 -1.96
N PHE A 29 -11.74 3.02 -2.02
CA PHE A 29 -11.63 4.31 -1.34
C PHE A 29 -11.49 4.17 0.17
N ALA A 30 -12.22 3.24 0.79
CA ALA A 30 -12.09 2.93 2.21
C ALA A 30 -10.67 2.45 2.57
N LEU A 31 -10.09 1.55 1.77
CA LEU A 31 -8.70 1.09 1.94
C LEU A 31 -7.70 2.24 1.83
N TRP A 32 -7.80 3.04 0.77
CA TRP A 32 -6.91 4.18 0.58
C TRP A 32 -7.05 5.21 1.70
N LYS A 33 -8.28 5.41 2.20
CA LYS A 33 -8.52 6.24 3.37
C LYS A 33 -7.81 5.64 4.58
N ALA A 34 -8.03 4.39 4.94
CA ALA A 34 -7.45 3.76 6.13
C ALA A 34 -5.91 3.75 6.07
N ALA A 35 -5.33 3.45 4.91
CA ALA A 35 -3.88 3.50 4.71
C ALA A 35 -3.30 4.91 4.93
N LYS A 36 -4.01 5.96 4.47
CA LYS A 36 -3.59 7.36 4.60
C LYS A 36 -3.86 7.99 5.97
N ALA A 37 -4.57 7.31 6.87
CA ALA A 37 -4.91 7.84 8.19
C ALA A 37 -3.63 8.20 8.95
N THR A 38 -3.55 9.42 9.47
CA THR A 38 -2.36 9.95 10.15
C THR A 38 -2.37 9.71 11.65
N THR A 39 -3.54 9.47 12.24
CA THR A 39 -3.72 9.18 13.67
C THR A 39 -4.40 7.83 13.84
N VAL A 40 -4.09 7.14 14.95
CA VAL A 40 -4.70 5.85 15.28
C VAL A 40 -6.22 5.97 15.38
N GLN A 41 -6.72 7.09 15.92
CA GLN A 41 -8.16 7.38 16.01
C GLN A 41 -8.82 7.46 14.63
N ASP A 42 -8.21 8.18 13.68
CA ASP A 42 -8.72 8.29 12.32
C ASP A 42 -8.64 6.95 11.58
N PHE A 43 -7.61 6.15 11.85
CA PHE A 43 -7.49 4.79 11.33
C PHE A 43 -8.64 3.89 11.82
N THR A 44 -8.88 3.85 13.13
CA THR A 44 -9.96 3.05 13.72
C THR A 44 -11.31 3.45 13.15
N ARG A 45 -11.58 4.76 13.02
CA ARG A 45 -12.81 5.25 12.39
C ARG A 45 -12.97 4.73 10.96
N ARG A 46 -11.90 4.78 10.15
CA ARG A 46 -11.94 4.32 8.76
C ARG A 46 -12.07 2.80 8.64
N MET A 47 -11.53 2.05 9.59
CA MET A 47 -11.74 0.59 9.67
C MET A 47 -13.20 0.25 10.00
N VAL A 48 -13.84 1.02 10.89
CA VAL A 48 -15.28 0.89 11.17
C VAL A 48 -16.11 1.25 9.93
N GLU A 49 -15.79 2.35 9.23
CA GLU A 49 -16.46 2.71 7.96
C GLU A 49 -16.31 1.60 6.91
N MET A 50 -15.14 0.95 6.83
CA MET A 50 -14.92 -0.18 5.94
C MET A 50 -15.77 -1.39 6.34
N GLY A 51 -15.86 -1.70 7.63
CA GLY A 51 -16.71 -2.78 8.15
C GLY A 51 -18.19 -2.55 7.90
N ALA A 52 -18.63 -1.29 7.93
CA ALA A 52 -20.00 -0.91 7.56
C ALA A 52 -20.29 -1.11 6.06
N LEU A 53 -19.27 -1.05 5.20
CA LEU A 53 -19.40 -1.37 3.77
C LEU A 53 -19.37 -2.88 3.54
N ASP A 54 -18.41 -3.56 4.16
CA ASP A 54 -18.23 -5.01 4.08
C ASP A 54 -17.44 -5.50 5.30
N GLU A 55 -18.11 -6.25 6.17
CA GLU A 55 -17.49 -6.77 7.40
C GLU A 55 -16.33 -7.72 7.11
N LYS A 56 -16.43 -8.51 6.03
CA LYS A 56 -15.38 -9.46 5.63
C LYS A 56 -14.15 -8.72 5.12
N ALA A 57 -14.34 -7.58 4.46
CA ALA A 57 -13.26 -6.70 4.04
C ALA A 57 -12.48 -6.15 5.23
N ALA A 58 -13.17 -5.68 6.28
CA ALA A 58 -12.52 -5.24 7.51
C ALA A 58 -11.81 -6.40 8.23
N ALA A 59 -12.45 -7.58 8.31
CA ALA A 59 -11.87 -8.79 8.88
C ALA A 59 -10.58 -9.23 8.17
N TRP A 60 -10.46 -9.02 6.85
CA TRP A 60 -9.26 -9.34 6.08
C TRP A 60 -8.00 -8.59 6.54
N PHE A 61 -8.19 -7.41 7.15
CA PHE A 61 -7.12 -6.60 7.72
C PHE A 61 -6.79 -6.96 9.17
N HIS A 62 -7.64 -7.69 9.91
CA HIS A 62 -7.31 -8.13 11.28
C HIS A 62 -6.06 -9.02 11.33
N ASP A 63 -5.85 -9.82 10.29
CA ASP A 63 -4.67 -10.65 10.10
C ASP A 63 -3.40 -9.83 9.78
N LYS A 64 -3.55 -8.57 9.32
CA LYS A 64 -2.45 -7.74 8.82
C LYS A 64 -2.15 -6.61 9.78
N SER A 65 -0.98 -6.65 10.41
CA SER A 65 -0.55 -5.58 11.32
C SER A 65 -0.61 -4.19 10.63
N PRO A 66 -1.35 -3.22 11.18
CA PRO A 66 -1.48 -1.87 10.63
C PRO A 66 -0.14 -1.13 10.57
N THR A 67 0.85 -1.53 11.36
CA THR A 67 2.24 -1.03 11.32
C THR A 67 2.91 -1.20 9.96
N HIS A 68 2.45 -2.15 9.14
CA HIS A 68 3.04 -2.40 7.83
C HIS A 68 2.36 -1.61 6.69
N TRP A 69 1.17 -1.05 6.89
CA TRP A 69 0.38 -0.49 5.78
C TRP A 69 -0.43 0.78 6.06
N SER A 70 -0.53 1.24 7.31
CA SER A 70 -1.17 2.50 7.67
C SER A 70 -0.18 3.50 8.25
N ARG A 71 -0.22 4.75 7.76
CA ARG A 71 0.66 5.84 8.23
C ARG A 71 0.60 6.05 9.74
N SER A 72 -0.61 5.97 10.28
CA SER A 72 -0.89 6.20 11.70
C SER A 72 -0.11 5.28 12.65
N HIS A 73 0.35 4.13 12.14
CA HIS A 73 1.08 3.11 12.90
C HIS A 73 2.53 2.96 12.43
N PHE A 74 3.02 3.85 11.55
CA PHE A 74 4.43 3.87 11.17
C PHE A 74 5.26 4.48 12.30
N SER A 75 6.43 3.90 12.57
CA SER A 75 7.39 4.47 13.51
C SER A 75 7.78 5.89 13.07
N THR A 76 7.88 6.80 14.03
CA THR A 76 8.37 8.17 13.82
C THR A 76 9.88 8.23 13.59
N HIS A 77 10.59 7.12 13.79
CA HIS A 77 12.05 7.03 13.68
C HIS A 77 12.57 7.26 12.24
N PRO A 78 11.98 6.67 11.19
CA PRO A 78 12.24 7.12 9.82
C PRO A 78 11.48 8.42 9.50
N LYS A 79 12.20 9.53 9.35
CA LYS A 79 11.71 10.84 8.83
C LYS A 79 11.26 10.80 7.35
N SER A 80 10.77 9.68 6.86
CA SER A 80 10.20 9.59 5.52
C SER A 80 8.68 9.63 5.61
N ASP A 81 8.11 10.76 5.22
CA ASP A 81 6.67 10.98 4.93
C ASP A 81 6.12 10.06 3.82
N MET A 82 6.93 9.09 3.36
CA MET A 82 6.60 8.17 2.28
C MET A 82 5.57 7.14 2.74
N LEU A 83 4.34 7.61 2.87
CA LEU A 83 3.11 6.82 2.68
C LEU A 83 3.05 6.16 1.31
N LEU A 84 3.75 6.77 0.36
CA LEU A 84 3.94 6.34 -1.00
C LEU A 84 5.36 5.75 -1.07
N ASN A 85 5.58 4.54 -0.54
CA ASN A 85 6.70 3.79 -1.09
C ASN A 85 6.35 3.52 -2.55
N ASN A 86 6.79 4.40 -3.44
CA ASN A 86 7.11 3.95 -4.78
C ASN A 86 8.16 4.76 -5.52
N LEU A 87 9.15 5.36 -4.87
CA LEU A 87 10.34 5.72 -5.67
C LEU A 87 11.00 4.42 -6.17
N CYS A 88 11.15 3.40 -5.31
CA CYS A 88 11.78 2.14 -5.72
C CYS A 88 10.96 1.25 -6.66
N GLU A 89 9.64 1.00 -6.48
CA GLU A 89 8.90 0.18 -7.47
C GLU A 89 8.46 1.01 -8.71
N THR A 90 8.35 2.35 -8.67
CA THR A 90 8.16 3.15 -9.92
C THR A 90 9.46 3.14 -10.69
N PHE A 91 10.59 3.30 -10.01
CA PHE A 91 11.91 3.18 -10.61
C PHE A 91 12.15 1.75 -11.13
N ASN A 92 11.78 0.69 -10.41
CA ASN A 92 11.92 -0.69 -10.90
C ASN A 92 10.96 -0.99 -12.07
N CYS A 93 9.71 -0.54 -12.03
CA CYS A 93 8.80 -0.68 -13.17
C CYS A 93 9.30 0.09 -14.40
N ASN A 94 9.82 1.31 -14.22
CA ASN A 94 10.35 2.11 -15.32
C ASN A 94 11.69 1.58 -15.85
N ILE A 95 12.52 0.96 -15.00
CA ILE A 95 13.76 0.30 -15.42
C ILE A 95 13.49 -1.01 -16.17
N LEU A 96 12.45 -1.76 -15.79
CA LEU A 96 12.08 -2.97 -16.52
C LEU A 96 11.65 -2.66 -17.96
N ASP A 97 10.91 -1.57 -18.18
CA ASP A 97 10.56 -1.08 -19.53
C ASP A 97 11.81 -0.60 -20.31
N ALA A 98 12.71 0.13 -19.65
CA ALA A 98 13.96 0.60 -20.28
C ALA A 98 14.93 -0.54 -20.65
N ARG A 99 14.90 -1.67 -19.93
CA ARG A 99 15.73 -2.86 -20.22
C ARG A 99 15.17 -3.75 -21.33
N ALA A 100 13.93 -3.54 -21.75
CA ALA A 100 13.33 -4.23 -22.89
C ALA A 100 13.77 -3.64 -24.25
N LYS A 101 14.49 -2.51 -24.25
CA LYS A 101 15.04 -1.89 -25.46
C LYS A 101 16.49 -2.34 -25.65
N PRO A 102 16.83 -3.06 -26.73
CA PRO A 102 18.20 -3.46 -27.00
C PRO A 102 19.10 -2.24 -27.24
N VAL A 103 20.35 -2.34 -26.78
CA VAL A 103 21.50 -1.47 -27.07
C VAL A 103 21.88 -1.60 -28.56
N LEU A 104 20.96 -1.31 -29.48
CA LEU A 104 21.18 -1.43 -30.92
C LEU A 104 20.63 -0.20 -31.67
N THR A 105 20.87 1.00 -31.13
CA THR A 105 20.68 2.25 -31.89
C THR A 105 21.69 3.33 -31.52
N LEU A 106 22.91 2.94 -31.11
CA LEU A 106 24.07 3.82 -30.99
C LEU A 106 25.22 3.32 -31.87
N LEU A 107 24.87 2.82 -33.05
CA LEU A 107 25.82 2.55 -34.12
C LEU A 107 25.22 3.01 -35.46
N GLU A 108 25.01 4.32 -35.57
CA GLU A 108 25.16 5.08 -36.82
C GLU A 108 25.77 6.44 -36.49
#